data_AF-A0A397I008-F1
#
_entry.id   AF-A0A397I008-F1
#
_cell.length_a   1.000
_cell.length_b   1.000
_cell.length_c   1.000
_cell.angle_alpha   90.00
_cell.angle_beta   90.00
_cell.angle_gamma   90.00
#
_symmetry.space_group_name_H-M   'P 1'
#
loop_
_entity.id
_entity.type
_entity.pdbx_description
1 polymer ?
#
loop_
_entity_poly.entity_id
_entity_poly.type
_entity_poly.pdbx_seq_one_letter_code
_entity_poly.pdbx_strand_id
1 'polypeptide(L)'
;MDEYIQAQLLLSALNITTNILCPGGTFVAKIFRGKDVTLLYAQLKIFFPNVTCCKPRSSRNSSIEAFVVCQNYTPPKDYIPTMINPLLDLSYSPENKFSGSNHVIVPFVACGDLSGFDSDMTYSLEKKSLDPLQPPINAPYHTAISLKQKNFYNKVS
;
A
#
# COMPACT_ATOMS: atom_id res chain seq x y z
N MET A 1 -6.08 -1.05 -15.03
CA MET A 1 -4.75 -0.99 -15.68
C MET A 1 -3.65 -0.99 -14.61
N ASP A 2 -3.82 -0.18 -13.56
CA ASP A 2 -2.80 0.03 -12.51
C ASP A 2 -2.47 -1.21 -11.65
N GLU A 3 -3.45 -2.06 -11.33
CA GLU A 3 -3.23 -3.30 -10.54
C GLU A 3 -2.29 -4.28 -11.25
N TYR A 4 -2.46 -4.47 -12.56
CA TYR A 4 -1.61 -5.36 -13.36
C TYR A 4 -0.16 -4.86 -13.44
N ILE A 5 0.01 -3.55 -13.68
CA ILE A 5 1.34 -2.93 -13.75
C ILE A 5 2.06 -3.03 -12.40
N GLN A 6 1.33 -2.84 -11.29
CA GLN A 6 1.91 -2.98 -9.96
C GLN A 6 2.27 -4.43 -9.61
N ALA A 7 1.45 -5.41 -10.02
CA ALA A 7 1.77 -6.82 -9.85
C ALA A 7 3.07 -7.20 -10.59
N GLN A 8 3.26 -6.69 -11.81
CA GLN A 8 4.51 -6.85 -12.57
C GLN A 8 5.71 -6.19 -11.87
N LEU A 9 5.52 -5.00 -11.30
CA LEU A 9 6.56 -4.32 -10.52
C LEU A 9 6.94 -5.13 -9.27
N LEU A 10 5.94 -5.68 -8.56
CA LEU A 10 6.20 -6.49 -7.38
C LEU A 10 6.93 -7.78 -7.72
N LEU A 11 6.53 -8.45 -8.80
CA LEU A 11 7.19 -9.66 -9.29
C LEU A 11 8.65 -9.38 -9.66
N SER A 12 8.91 -8.25 -10.31
CA SER A 12 10.25 -7.81 -10.66
C SER A 12 11.09 -7.53 -9.40
N ALA A 13 10.51 -6.85 -8.41
CA ALA A 13 11.15 -6.60 -7.12
C ALA A 13 11.42 -7.91 -6.35
N LEU A 14 10.50 -8.88 -6.41
CA LEU A 14 10.69 -10.20 -5.82
C LEU A 14 11.84 -10.95 -6.48
N ASN A 15 11.96 -10.89 -7.81
CA ASN A 15 13.05 -11.55 -8.52
C ASN A 15 14.42 -10.96 -8.14
N ILE A 16 14.51 -9.64 -7.97
CA ILE A 16 15.74 -9.02 -7.46
C ILE A 16 15.99 -9.48 -6.01
N THR A 17 14.93 -9.50 -5.20
CA THR A 17 14.99 -9.90 -3.79
C THR A 17 15.52 -11.32 -3.62
N THR A 18 15.09 -12.27 -4.44
CA THR A 18 15.52 -13.67 -4.35
C THR A 18 17.01 -13.88 -4.66
N ASN A 19 17.64 -12.94 -5.39
CA ASN A 19 19.08 -12.93 -5.66
C ASN A 19 19.91 -12.33 -4.51
N ILE A 20 19.31 -11.48 -3.66
CA ILE A 20 20.05 -10.72 -2.63
C ILE A 20 19.71 -11.14 -1.20
N LEU A 21 18.52 -11.71 -0.98
CA LEU A 21 17.99 -11.97 0.34
C LEU A 21 18.55 -13.27 0.89
N CYS A 22 19.20 -13.21 2.05
CA CYS A 22 19.67 -14.40 2.76
C CYS A 22 18.49 -15.25 3.24
N PRO A 23 18.64 -16.58 3.36
CA PRO A 23 17.66 -17.44 4.02
C PRO A 23 17.28 -16.92 5.40
N GLY A 24 15.98 -16.92 5.71
CA GLY A 24 15.42 -16.31 6.93
C GLY A 24 15.13 -14.81 6.82
N GLY A 25 15.50 -14.15 5.72
CA GLY A 25 15.25 -12.73 5.50
C GLY A 25 13.77 -12.36 5.38
N THR A 26 13.48 -11.06 5.46
CA THR A 26 12.13 -10.49 5.33
C THR A 26 12.04 -9.57 4.12
N PHE A 27 10.96 -9.69 3.35
CA PHE A 27 10.61 -8.83 2.22
C PHE A 27 9.32 -8.08 2.53
N VAL A 28 9.35 -6.75 2.38
CA VAL A 28 8.18 -5.89 2.58
C VAL A 28 7.95 -5.06 1.34
N ALA A 29 6.72 -5.00 0.86
CA ALA A 29 6.38 -4.24 -0.33
C ALA A 29 4.98 -3.65 -0.28
N LYS A 30 4.81 -2.52 -0.97
CA LYS A 30 3.52 -1.85 -1.13
C LYS A 30 2.73 -2.49 -2.27
N ILE A 31 1.46 -2.77 -2.04
CA ILE A 31 0.54 -3.42 -2.97
C ILE A 31 -0.82 -2.70 -2.98
N PHE A 32 -1.60 -2.87 -4.04
CA PHE A 32 -3.00 -2.50 -4.09
C PHE A 32 -3.83 -3.74 -3.76
N ARG A 33 -4.70 -3.60 -2.76
CA ARG A 33 -5.60 -4.67 -2.32
C ARG A 33 -6.79 -4.74 -3.28
N GLY A 34 -6.57 -5.32 -4.45
CA GLY A 34 -7.56 -5.52 -5.50
C GLY A 34 -8.06 -6.96 -5.60
N LYS A 35 -8.67 -7.30 -6.73
CA LYS A 35 -9.36 -8.59 -6.95
C LYS A 35 -8.38 -9.74 -7.11
N ASP A 36 -7.16 -9.45 -7.59
CA ASP A 36 -6.17 -10.47 -8.00
C ASP A 36 -5.07 -10.69 -6.95
N VAL A 37 -5.19 -10.05 -5.78
CA VAL A 37 -4.18 -10.11 -4.71
C VAL A 37 -3.98 -11.54 -4.16
N THR A 38 -4.96 -12.42 -4.32
CA THR A 38 -4.89 -13.82 -3.86
C THR A 38 -3.85 -14.63 -4.63
N LEU A 39 -3.76 -14.43 -5.95
CA LEU A 39 -2.75 -15.08 -6.79
C LEU A 39 -1.34 -14.62 -6.40
N LEU A 40 -1.19 -13.32 -6.18
CA LEU A 40 0.05 -12.72 -5.71
C LEU A 40 0.52 -13.32 -4.37
N TYR A 41 -0.39 -13.50 -3.42
CA TYR A 41 -0.09 -14.14 -2.15
C TYR A 41 0.30 -15.60 -2.27
N ALA A 42 -0.36 -16.35 -3.16
CA ALA A 42 0.00 -17.74 -3.42
C ALA A 42 1.44 -17.85 -3.96
N GLN A 43 1.82 -16.95 -4.87
CA GLN A 43 3.18 -16.87 -5.40
C GLN A 43 4.21 -16.52 -4.32
N LEU A 44 3.91 -15.54 -3.46
CA LEU A 44 4.80 -15.17 -2.35
C LEU A 44 4.96 -16.31 -1.34
N LYS A 45 3.91 -17.10 -1.07
CA LYS A 45 3.97 -18.23 -0.15
C LYS A 45 4.90 -19.37 -0.59
N ILE A 46 5.26 -19.45 -1.87
CA ILE A 46 6.24 -20.42 -2.37
C ILE A 46 7.63 -20.13 -1.79
N PHE A 47 7.95 -18.84 -1.60
CA PHE A 47 9.26 -18.38 -1.12
C PHE A 47 9.27 -17.99 0.36
N PHE A 48 8.10 -17.69 0.92
CA PHE A 48 7.95 -17.22 2.28
C PHE A 48 6.84 -17.98 2.99
N PRO A 49 7.13 -18.78 4.03
CA PRO A 49 6.10 -19.52 4.76
C PRO A 49 5.11 -18.58 5.46
N ASN A 50 5.57 -17.40 5.88
CA ASN A 50 4.79 -16.41 6.60
C ASN A 50 4.57 -15.17 5.74
N VAL A 51 3.40 -15.08 5.12
CA VAL A 51 2.96 -13.89 4.36
C VAL A 51 1.78 -13.28 5.11
N THR A 52 1.87 -11.99 5.39
CA THR A 52 0.83 -11.18 6.05
C THR A 52 0.58 -9.93 5.24
N CYS A 53 -0.67 -9.46 5.22
CA CYS A 53 -1.01 -8.16 4.63
C CYS A 53 -1.26 -7.19 5.78
N CYS A 54 -0.68 -6.00 5.73
CA CYS A 54 -0.93 -4.97 6.72
C CYS A 54 -1.28 -3.63 6.08
N LYS A 55 -2.12 -2.88 6.77
CA LYS A 55 -2.37 -1.47 6.46
C LYS A 55 -2.06 -0.65 7.71
N PRO A 56 -0.91 0.03 7.77
CA PRO A 56 -0.55 0.81 8.95
C PRO A 56 -1.44 2.05 9.06
N ARG A 57 -1.62 2.57 10.29
CA ARG A 57 -2.42 3.79 10.57
C ARG A 57 -1.94 5.04 9.82
N SER A 58 -0.67 5.08 9.41
CA SER A 58 -0.11 6.15 8.60
C SER A 58 -0.59 6.12 7.14
N SER A 59 -1.26 5.05 6.71
CA SER A 59 -1.87 4.93 5.39
C SER A 59 -3.35 5.33 5.43
N ARG A 60 -3.75 6.23 4.52
CA ARG A 60 -5.14 6.70 4.40
C ARG A 60 -6.12 5.54 4.36
N ASN A 61 -7.18 5.57 5.18
CA ASN A 61 -8.15 4.48 5.22
C ASN A 61 -8.92 4.35 3.88
N SER A 62 -9.12 5.47 3.18
CA SER A 62 -9.73 5.50 1.84
C SER A 62 -8.86 4.94 0.72
N SER A 63 -7.55 4.76 0.95
CA SER A 63 -6.66 4.19 -0.07
C SER A 63 -6.85 2.67 -0.20
N ILE A 64 -6.79 2.15 -1.42
CA ILE A 64 -6.74 0.70 -1.68
C ILE A 64 -5.35 0.10 -1.41
N GLU A 65 -4.38 0.94 -1.07
CA GLU A 65 -3.00 0.53 -0.77
C GLU A 65 -2.90 -0.21 0.56
N ALA A 66 -2.08 -1.26 0.54
CA ALA A 66 -1.66 -2.03 1.69
C ALA A 66 -0.18 -2.41 1.51
N PHE A 67 0.38 -3.06 2.52
CA PHE A 67 1.72 -3.61 2.49
C PHE A 67 1.64 -5.12 2.67
N VAL A 68 2.46 -5.85 1.94
CA VAL A 68 2.68 -7.27 2.20
C VAL A 68 3.99 -7.42 2.95
N VAL A 69 3.97 -8.23 4.01
CA VAL A 69 5.13 -8.55 4.84
C VAL A 69 5.36 -10.05 4.73
N CYS A 70 6.43 -10.42 4.06
CA CYS A 70 6.84 -11.80 3.78
C CYS A 70 8.08 -12.11 4.63
N GLN A 71 7.95 -13.05 5.58
CA GLN A 71 8.98 -13.36 6.57
C GLN A 71 9.54 -14.76 6.34
N ASN A 72 10.75 -14.98 6.84
CA ASN A 72 11.49 -16.24 6.79
C ASN A 72 11.70 -16.76 5.37
N TYR A 73 12.39 -15.97 4.53
CA TYR A 73 12.73 -16.39 3.17
C TYR A 73 13.30 -17.81 3.13
N THR A 74 12.56 -18.72 2.50
CA THR A 74 12.84 -20.15 2.42
C THR A 74 12.58 -20.59 0.98
N PRO A 75 13.52 -20.30 0.06
CA PRO A 75 13.35 -20.71 -1.32
C PRO A 75 13.33 -22.24 -1.45
N PRO A 76 12.64 -22.80 -2.46
CA PRO A 76 12.71 -24.22 -2.77
C PRO A 76 14.17 -24.67 -3.00
N LYS A 77 14.51 -25.92 -2.65
CA LYS A 77 15.89 -26.42 -2.72
C LYS A 77 16.50 -26.38 -4.12
N ASP A 78 15.67 -26.53 -5.16
CA ASP A 78 16.09 -26.54 -6.56
C ASP A 78 15.89 -25.17 -7.24
N TYR A 79 15.53 -24.15 -6.46
CA TYR A 79 15.30 -22.82 -7.00
C TYR A 79 16.63 -22.10 -7.25
N ILE A 80 16.89 -21.81 -8.51
CA ILE A 80 18.03 -20.98 -8.94
C ILE A 80 17.49 -19.59 -9.28
N PRO A 81 17.90 -18.54 -8.53
CA PRO A 81 17.54 -17.17 -8.88
C PRO A 81 18.02 -16.85 -10.30
N THR A 82 17.13 -16.34 -11.15
CA THR A 82 17.48 -15.97 -12.54
C THR A 82 16.90 -14.62 -12.89
N MET A 83 17.74 -13.72 -13.40
CA MET A 83 17.33 -12.36 -13.80
C MET A 83 16.72 -12.31 -15.22
N ILE A 84 16.82 -13.41 -15.97
CA ILE A 84 16.44 -13.48 -17.39
C ILE A 84 14.96 -13.82 -17.57
N ASN A 85 14.39 -14.57 -16.64
CA ASN A 85 12.96 -14.86 -16.59
C ASN A 85 12.39 -14.29 -15.29
N PRO A 86 11.53 -13.26 -15.33
CA PRO A 86 10.66 -13.01 -14.20
C PRO A 86 9.90 -14.31 -13.98
N LEU A 87 10.12 -14.95 -12.84
CA LEU A 87 9.80 -16.34 -12.51
C LEU A 87 8.37 -16.83 -12.73
N LEU A 88 7.51 -15.94 -13.18
CA LEU A 88 6.10 -16.10 -13.32
C LEU A 88 5.68 -15.48 -14.66
N ASP A 89 6.13 -16.07 -15.76
CA ASP A 89 5.33 -16.15 -17.00
C ASP A 89 4.16 -17.15 -16.76
N LEU A 90 3.49 -17.01 -15.62
CA LEU A 90 2.13 -17.46 -15.47
C LEU A 90 1.37 -16.47 -16.33
N SER A 91 1.19 -16.81 -17.61
CA SER A 91 0.35 -16.08 -18.53
C SER A 91 -0.87 -15.61 -17.76
N TYR A 92 -1.00 -14.30 -17.62
CA TYR A 92 -2.16 -13.65 -17.02
C TYR A 92 -3.33 -13.83 -17.99
N SER A 93 -3.67 -15.07 -18.30
CA SER A 93 -4.82 -15.42 -19.10
C SER A 93 -6.03 -15.00 -18.26
N PRO A 94 -6.93 -14.18 -18.80
CA PRO A 94 -8.15 -13.77 -18.10
C PRO A 94 -9.00 -14.99 -17.66
N GLU A 95 -8.73 -16.16 -18.23
CA GLU A 95 -9.23 -17.47 -17.83
C GLU A 95 -8.41 -18.23 -16.77
N ASN A 96 -7.59 -17.57 -15.93
CA ASN A 96 -7.08 -18.14 -14.67
C ASN A 96 -8.23 -18.38 -13.67
N LYS A 97 -9.15 -19.27 -14.05
CA LYS A 97 -10.09 -19.94 -13.16
C LYS A 97 -9.23 -20.80 -12.26
N PHE A 98 -8.88 -20.27 -11.08
CA PHE A 98 -8.52 -21.10 -9.95
C PHE A 98 -9.70 -22.05 -9.70
N SER A 99 -9.61 -23.26 -10.25
CA SER A 99 -10.58 -24.32 -10.03
C SER A 99 -10.35 -24.87 -8.62
N GLY A 100 -11.11 -24.34 -7.66
CA GLY A 100 -11.24 -24.91 -6.32
C GLY A 100 -10.41 -24.22 -5.22
N SER A 101 -10.25 -24.95 -4.11
CA SER A 101 -9.80 -24.60 -2.75
C SER A 101 -8.46 -23.87 -2.59
N ASN A 102 -7.84 -23.37 -3.66
CA ASN A 102 -6.55 -22.68 -3.69
C ASN A 102 -6.65 -21.15 -3.50
N HIS A 103 -7.79 -20.64 -3.05
CA HIS A 103 -7.89 -19.25 -2.57
C HIS A 103 -7.16 -19.12 -1.23
N VAL A 104 -5.86 -18.81 -1.29
CA VAL A 104 -5.05 -18.59 -0.08
C VAL A 104 -5.43 -17.24 0.53
N ILE A 105 -6.28 -17.26 1.55
CA ILE A 105 -6.58 -16.09 2.35
C ILE A 105 -5.37 -15.80 3.24
N VAL A 106 -4.67 -14.71 2.97
CA VAL A 106 -3.57 -14.23 3.81
C VAL A 106 -4.14 -13.41 4.97
N PRO A 107 -3.67 -13.65 6.22
CA PRO A 107 -4.12 -12.88 7.37
C PRO A 107 -3.80 -11.40 7.20
N PHE A 108 -4.80 -10.57 7.53
CA PHE A 108 -4.66 -9.12 7.57
C PHE A 108 -4.33 -8.66 8.98
N VAL A 109 -3.27 -7.87 9.13
CA VAL A 109 -2.78 -7.39 10.42
C VAL A 109 -2.81 -5.86 10.42
N ALA A 110 -3.51 -5.26 11.39
CA ALA A 110 -3.36 -3.84 11.66
C ALA A 110 -2.03 -3.60 12.38
N CYS A 111 -1.19 -2.70 11.86
CA CYS A 111 0.11 -2.38 12.45
C CYS A 111 0.10 -0.98 13.08
N GLY A 112 0.55 -0.88 14.33
CA GLY A 112 0.73 0.38 15.08
C GLY A 112 0.34 0.26 16.55
N ASP A 113 0.86 1.15 17.39
CA ASP A 113 0.40 1.37 18.76
C ASP A 113 -0.96 2.09 18.74
N LEU A 114 -1.86 1.73 19.66
CA LEU A 114 -3.18 2.36 19.82
C LEU A 114 -3.07 3.86 20.15
N SER A 115 -1.93 4.30 20.68
CA SER A 115 -1.64 5.68 21.08
C SER A 115 -1.26 6.63 19.92
N GLY A 116 -0.97 6.10 18.72
CA GLY A 116 -0.41 6.89 17.62
C GLY A 116 -1.45 7.66 16.80
N PHE A 117 -1.06 8.85 16.33
CA PHE A 117 -1.79 9.66 15.36
C PHE A 117 -2.05 8.88 14.06
N ASP A 118 -3.28 8.89 13.56
CA ASP A 118 -3.68 8.34 12.27
C ASP A 118 -3.54 9.37 11.13
N SER A 119 -3.60 8.92 9.88
CA SER A 119 -3.47 9.77 8.71
C SER A 119 -4.75 10.51 8.30
N ASP A 120 -5.89 10.22 8.93
CA ASP A 120 -7.21 10.68 8.51
C ASP A 120 -7.77 11.77 9.45
N MET A 121 -7.13 12.00 10.59
CA MET A 121 -7.51 13.01 11.56
C MET A 121 -6.48 14.15 11.66
N THR A 122 -6.97 15.35 11.94
CA THR A 122 -6.13 16.49 12.32
C THR A 122 -6.10 16.56 13.84
N TYR A 123 -4.95 16.27 14.44
CA TYR A 123 -4.79 16.26 15.89
C TYR A 123 -4.31 17.61 16.41
N SER A 124 -4.84 18.03 17.55
CA SER A 124 -4.36 19.20 18.27
C SER A 124 -2.95 18.90 18.80
N LEU A 125 -1.94 19.59 18.27
CA LEU A 125 -0.57 19.51 18.76
C LEU A 125 -0.44 20.36 20.04
N GLU A 126 0.12 19.80 21.11
CA GLU A 126 0.46 20.56 22.33
C GLU A 126 1.57 21.59 22.11
N LYS A 127 2.29 21.50 20.98
CA LYS A 127 3.30 22.49 20.57
C LYS A 127 2.63 23.72 19.96
N LYS A 128 2.96 24.90 20.50
CA LYS A 128 2.73 26.18 19.82
C LYS A 128 3.37 26.12 18.44
N SER A 129 2.57 26.24 17.38
CA SER A 129 3.09 26.43 16.04
C SER A 129 3.94 27.69 16.02
N LEU A 130 5.12 27.61 15.41
CA LEU A 130 5.88 28.82 15.07
C LEU A 130 5.11 29.59 14.00
N ASP A 131 5.18 30.91 14.06
CA ASP A 131 4.60 31.73 13.00
C ASP A 131 5.28 31.38 11.66
N PRO A 132 4.49 31.24 10.57
CA PRO A 132 5.06 30.94 9.27
C PRO A 132 6.02 32.08 8.87
N LEU A 133 7.25 31.73 8.48
CA LEU A 133 8.25 32.70 8.01
C LEU A 133 7.75 33.54 6.83
N GLN A 134 6.80 32.99 6.07
CA GLN A 134 6.11 33.69 5.00
C GLN A 134 4.60 33.44 5.11
N PRO A 135 3.79 34.45 5.43
CA PRO A 135 2.35 34.29 5.42
C PRO A 135 1.84 34.07 3.99
N PRO A 136 0.73 33.34 3.81
CA PRO A 136 0.11 33.19 2.51
C PRO A 136 -0.24 34.56 1.93
N ILE A 137 0.12 34.79 0.65
CA ILE A 137 -0.09 36.05 -0.07
C ILE A 137 -1.55 36.50 -0.03
N ASN A 138 -2.48 35.53 0.03
CA ASN A 138 -3.87 35.76 0.39
C ASN A 138 -4.38 34.59 1.23
N ALA A 139 -5.10 34.89 2.31
CA ALA A 139 -5.77 33.86 3.08
C ALA A 139 -6.91 33.24 2.25
N PRO A 140 -7.06 31.90 2.24
CA PRO A 140 -8.07 31.21 1.42
C PRO A 140 -9.52 31.62 1.77
N TYR A 141 -9.76 32.15 2.96
CA TYR A 141 -11.06 32.65 3.41
C TYR A 141 -11.34 34.13 3.04
N HIS A 142 -10.38 34.84 2.44
CA HIS A 142 -10.52 36.27 2.13
C HIS A 142 -11.73 36.56 1.22
N THR A 143 -11.94 35.69 0.22
CA THR A 143 -13.10 35.76 -0.69
C THR A 143 -14.42 35.55 0.06
N ALA A 144 -14.48 34.58 0.97
CA ALA A 144 -15.67 34.29 1.76
C ALA A 144 -16.03 35.45 2.71
N ILE A 145 -15.02 36.05 3.36
CA ILE A 145 -15.23 37.24 4.20
C ILE A 145 -15.72 38.41 3.37
N SER A 146 -15.13 38.65 2.20
CA SER A 146 -15.54 39.74 1.29
C SER A 146 -17.00 39.57 0.82
N LEU A 147 -17.42 38.34 0.50
CA LEU A 147 -18.79 38.02 0.11
C LEU A 147 -19.78 38.21 1.26
N LYS A 148 -19.39 37.82 2.49
CA LYS A 148 -20.18 38.04 3.70
C LYS A 148 -20.33 39.52 4.02
N GLN A 149 -19.24 40.30 3.95
CA GLN A 149 -19.25 41.75 4.19
C GLN A 149 -20.06 42.50 3.13
N LYS A 150 -20.07 42.03 1.89
CA LYS A 150 -20.90 42.60 0.80
C LYS A 150 -22.38 42.23 0.89
N ASN A 151 -22.82 41.53 1.95
CA ASN A 151 -24.19 41.01 2.12
C ASN A 151 -24.68 40.25 0.87
N PHE A 152 -23.75 39.60 0.14
CA PHE A 152 -24.08 38.97 -1.14
C PHE A 152 -25.14 37.88 -0.96
N TYR A 153 -25.05 37.10 0.12
CA TYR A 153 -26.01 36.04 0.44
C TYR A 153 -27.42 36.53 0.81
N ASN A 154 -27.60 37.82 1.17
CA ASN A 154 -28.90 38.42 1.42
C ASN A 154 -29.56 38.98 0.16
N LYS A 155 -28.84 39.04 -0.97
CA LYS A 155 -29.34 39.54 -2.27
C LYS A 155 -29.78 38.42 -3.22
N VAL A 156 -29.50 37.16 -2.88
CA VAL A 156 -29.78 35.97 -3.73
C VAL A 156 -30.92 35.13 -3.13
N SER A 157 -31.67 35.67 -2.17
CA SER A 157 -32.92 35.11 -1.65
C SER A 157 -34.06 36.07 -1.91
#